data_AF-A0A1H1LJI5-F1
#
_entry.id   AF-A0A1H1LJI5-F1
#
_cell.length_a   1.000
_cell.length_b   1.000
_cell.length_c   1.000
_cell.angle_alpha   90.00
_cell.angle_beta   90.00
_cell.angle_gamma   90.00
#
_symmetry.space_group_name_H-M   'P 1'
#
loop_
_entity.id
_entity.type
_entity.pdbx_description
1 polymer ?
#
loop_
_entity_poly.entity_id
_entity_poly.type
_entity_poly.pdbx_seq_one_letter_code
_entity_poly.pdbx_strand_id
1 'polypeptide(L)'
;MSKPQWQFNDRRRKDPIRDPIQGEFFANEAIKNPEEALIREGIQNSLDAALKDGDQNPVQIRVFLATNGAAASSKSVKQFMIGAWDHFSAKGNGIKHPPSSDAVCPFLVFEDFGTCGLNGDVNQSEEEKGNLFFYFFRAEGRSEKLGDKRGRWGVGKHVFPSASQVNSVFGLTVRSADGERYLMGRSVLKCHSVGEEDFMPDGYFGLADEDGFTGPVSDSAIIDDFCSSFGVTRKKETGLTIVMPWINPDFSAGQLVSAVLRG
;
A
#
# COMPACT_ATOMS: atom_id res chain seq x y z
N MET A 1 11.70 -17.94 14.24
CA MET A 1 11.11 -16.62 13.93
C MET A 1 9.96 -16.85 12.96
N SER A 2 8.80 -16.23 13.20
CA SER A 2 7.69 -16.29 12.25
C SER A 2 8.13 -15.65 10.92
N LYS A 3 7.73 -16.25 9.80
CA LYS A 3 7.98 -15.66 8.48
C LYS A 3 6.88 -14.64 8.18
N PRO A 4 7.19 -13.51 7.54
CA PRO A 4 6.16 -12.57 7.12
C PRO A 4 5.19 -13.22 6.14
N GLN A 5 3.90 -12.97 6.33
CA GLN A 5 2.84 -13.48 5.48
C GLN A 5 1.62 -12.57 5.53
N TRP A 6 0.72 -12.73 4.58
CA TRP A 6 -0.60 -12.13 4.59
C TRP A 6 -1.49 -12.80 5.63
N GLN A 7 -2.22 -11.98 6.38
CA GLN A 7 -3.17 -12.37 7.39
C GLN A 7 -4.49 -11.65 7.12
N PHE A 8 -5.58 -12.40 7.09
CA PHE A 8 -6.94 -11.88 6.93
C PHE A 8 -7.75 -12.25 8.16
N ASN A 9 -8.55 -11.32 8.66
CA ASN A 9 -9.32 -11.56 9.88
C ASN A 9 -10.55 -12.41 9.59
N ASP A 10 -10.79 -13.42 10.41
CA ASP A 10 -12.04 -14.16 10.39
C ASP A 10 -13.23 -13.23 10.64
N ARG A 11 -14.29 -13.40 9.86
CA ARG A 11 -15.57 -12.74 10.08
C ARG A 11 -16.33 -13.52 11.14
N ARG A 12 -16.60 -12.88 12.28
CA ARG A 12 -17.48 -13.47 13.30
C ARG A 12 -18.93 -13.25 12.92
N ARG A 13 -19.82 -14.10 13.43
CA ARG A 13 -21.28 -14.00 13.20
C ARG A 13 -21.88 -12.61 13.51
N LYS A 14 -21.27 -11.88 14.45
CA LYS A 14 -21.72 -10.53 14.86
C LYS A 14 -21.17 -9.40 13.98
N ASP A 15 -20.15 -9.68 13.17
CA ASP A 15 -19.51 -8.66 12.36
C ASP A 15 -20.37 -8.37 11.12
N PRO A 16 -20.58 -7.09 10.76
CA PRO A 16 -21.37 -6.75 9.59
C PRO A 16 -20.66 -7.18 8.31
N ILE A 17 -21.45 -7.58 7.31
CA ILE A 17 -20.92 -7.75 5.95
C ILE A 17 -20.50 -6.37 5.44
N ARG A 18 -19.23 -6.24 5.09
CA ARG A 18 -18.64 -5.03 4.55
C ARG A 18 -18.16 -5.29 3.14
N ASP A 19 -18.64 -4.43 2.24
CA ASP A 19 -18.09 -4.32 0.89
C ASP A 19 -17.44 -2.94 0.77
N PRO A 20 -16.20 -2.76 1.27
CA PRO A 20 -15.51 -1.48 1.25
C PRO A 20 -15.16 -0.98 -0.16
N ILE A 21 -15.68 -1.63 -1.21
CA ILE A 21 -15.89 -1.02 -2.53
C ILE A 21 -17.00 0.07 -2.49
N GLN A 22 -17.11 0.82 -1.39
CA GLN A 22 -17.54 2.23 -1.43
C GLN A 22 -16.64 3.09 -2.34
N GLY A 23 -15.56 2.50 -2.86
CA GLY A 23 -14.90 2.89 -4.09
C GLY A 23 -15.88 3.26 -5.22
N GLU A 24 -17.07 2.69 -5.38
CA GLU A 24 -17.97 3.04 -6.51
C GLU A 24 -18.32 4.55 -6.62
N PHE A 25 -18.29 5.31 -5.51
CA PHE A 25 -18.51 6.78 -5.56
C PHE A 25 -17.24 7.59 -5.88
N PHE A 26 -16.05 7.14 -5.47
CA PHE A 26 -14.76 7.76 -5.85
C PHE A 26 -14.25 7.27 -7.21
N ALA A 27 -14.71 6.09 -7.61
CA ALA A 27 -14.43 5.47 -8.87
C ALA A 27 -15.07 6.29 -10.00
N ASN A 28 -16.14 7.07 -9.83
CA ASN A 28 -16.63 7.83 -11.00
C ASN A 28 -15.67 8.92 -11.54
N GLU A 29 -14.77 9.48 -10.72
CA GLU A 29 -13.68 10.36 -11.19
C GLU A 29 -12.34 9.63 -11.32
N ALA A 30 -12.00 8.72 -10.39
CA ALA A 30 -10.78 7.91 -10.45
C ALA A 30 -10.83 6.78 -11.50
N ILE A 31 -12.00 6.33 -11.96
CA ILE A 31 -12.16 5.41 -13.12
C ILE A 31 -11.85 6.16 -14.41
N LYS A 32 -12.07 7.47 -14.48
CA LYS A 32 -11.79 8.23 -15.71
C LYS A 32 -10.29 8.45 -15.90
N ASN A 33 -9.58 8.87 -14.85
CA ASN A 33 -8.13 9.12 -14.87
C ASN A 33 -7.44 8.55 -13.61
N PRO A 34 -7.31 7.22 -13.48
CA PRO A 34 -6.73 6.59 -12.28
C PRO A 34 -5.29 7.02 -12.01
N GLU A 35 -4.51 7.27 -13.06
CA GLU A 35 -3.12 7.74 -12.95
C GLU A 35 -3.05 9.14 -12.37
N GLU A 36 -3.94 10.03 -12.79
CA GLU A 36 -4.01 11.41 -12.29
C GLU A 36 -4.37 11.43 -10.81
N ALA A 37 -5.36 10.63 -10.42
CA ALA A 37 -5.75 10.49 -9.02
C ALA A 37 -4.58 9.98 -8.17
N LEU A 38 -3.88 8.92 -8.63
CA LEU A 38 -2.74 8.34 -7.92
C LEU A 38 -1.58 9.33 -7.79
N ILE A 39 -1.21 10.00 -8.87
CA ILE A 39 -0.09 10.95 -8.87
C ILE A 39 -0.41 12.17 -7.99
N ARG A 40 -1.61 12.74 -8.12
CA ARG A 40 -2.01 13.91 -7.31
C ARG A 40 -2.01 13.57 -5.83
N GLU A 41 -2.58 12.42 -5.48
CA GLU A 41 -2.62 11.94 -4.10
C GLU A 41 -1.20 11.67 -3.55
N GLY A 42 -0.36 10.99 -4.33
CA GLY A 42 1.03 10.72 -3.96
C GLY A 42 1.84 12.00 -3.73
N ILE A 43 1.74 12.98 -4.65
CA ILE A 43 2.39 14.29 -4.53
C ILE A 43 1.89 15.02 -3.29
N GLN A 44 0.58 15.06 -3.07
CA GLN A 44 -0.01 15.73 -1.91
C GLN A 44 0.48 15.12 -0.59
N ASN A 45 0.46 13.78 -0.48
CA ASN A 45 0.99 13.08 0.69
C ASN A 45 2.49 13.36 0.90
N SER A 46 3.26 13.45 -0.18
CA SER A 46 4.70 13.77 -0.13
C SER A 46 4.94 15.20 0.38
N LEU A 47 4.17 16.17 -0.10
CA LEU A 47 4.26 17.58 0.32
C LEU A 47 3.85 17.77 1.78
N ASP A 48 2.80 17.08 2.22
CA ASP A 48 2.35 17.12 3.62
C ASP A 48 3.37 16.49 4.58
N ALA A 49 4.13 15.51 4.09
CA ALA A 49 5.20 14.83 4.83
C ALA A 49 6.59 15.47 4.65
N ALA A 50 6.72 16.57 3.90
CA ALA A 50 8.00 17.21 3.61
C ALA A 50 8.75 17.60 4.90
N LEU A 51 10.07 17.40 4.90
CA LEU A 51 10.91 17.86 6.01
C LEU A 51 10.93 19.39 6.08
N LYS A 52 11.10 19.93 7.29
CA LYS A 52 11.03 21.38 7.55
C LYS A 52 12.18 22.19 6.95
N ASP A 53 13.24 21.52 6.52
CA ASP A 53 14.41 22.07 5.82
C ASP A 53 14.26 21.97 4.28
N GLY A 54 13.02 21.87 3.78
CA GLY A 54 12.70 21.61 2.37
C GLY A 54 13.33 22.56 1.32
N ASP A 55 13.75 23.76 1.72
CA ASP A 55 14.50 24.67 0.83
C ASP A 55 15.93 24.17 0.52
N GLN A 56 16.52 23.37 1.42
CA GLN A 56 17.83 22.74 1.22
C GLN A 56 17.70 21.29 0.70
N ASN A 57 16.58 20.63 0.99
CA ASN A 57 16.29 19.26 0.61
C ASN A 57 14.89 19.16 -0.04
N PRO A 58 14.76 19.48 -1.35
CA PRO A 58 13.46 19.43 -2.01
C PRO A 58 12.90 18.01 -2.02
N VAL A 59 11.58 17.89 -1.92
CA VAL A 59 10.89 16.61 -2.10
C VAL A 59 11.16 16.10 -3.51
N GLN A 60 11.71 14.88 -3.61
CA GLN A 60 11.91 14.20 -4.89
C GLN A 60 10.95 13.04 -5.01
N ILE A 61 10.39 12.83 -6.19
CA ILE A 61 9.46 11.73 -6.45
C ILE A 61 10.02 10.88 -7.58
N ARG A 62 10.04 9.56 -7.37
CA ARG A 62 10.31 8.57 -8.41
C ARG A 62 9.07 7.72 -8.61
N VAL A 63 8.61 7.66 -9.86
CA VAL A 63 7.54 6.75 -10.30
C VAL A 63 8.15 5.75 -11.27
N PHE A 64 8.04 4.47 -10.95
CA PHE A 64 8.57 3.39 -11.78
C PHE A 64 7.48 2.37 -12.10
N LEU A 65 7.06 2.35 -13.37
CA LEU A 65 6.12 1.39 -13.91
C LEU A 65 6.89 0.25 -14.58
N ALA A 66 6.75 -0.96 -14.04
CA ALA A 66 7.40 -2.17 -14.53
C ALA A 66 6.36 -3.10 -15.17
N THR A 67 6.32 -3.12 -16.51
CA THR A 67 5.43 -3.99 -17.29
C THR A 67 6.23 -4.80 -18.30
N ASN A 68 5.61 -5.82 -18.89
CA ASN A 68 6.23 -6.69 -19.90
C ASN A 68 7.56 -7.28 -19.39
N GLY A 69 8.66 -7.12 -20.12
CA GLY A 69 9.98 -7.66 -19.76
C GLY A 69 10.59 -7.08 -18.47
N ALA A 70 10.04 -5.98 -17.93
CA ALA A 70 10.47 -5.41 -16.65
C ALA A 70 9.62 -5.89 -15.45
N ALA A 71 8.52 -6.61 -15.69
CA ALA A 71 7.68 -7.16 -14.63
C ALA A 71 8.47 -8.14 -13.73
N ALA A 72 8.13 -8.17 -12.45
CA ALA A 72 8.77 -9.11 -11.53
C ALA A 72 8.36 -10.54 -11.86
N SER A 73 9.29 -11.48 -11.74
CA SER A 73 8.97 -12.90 -11.87
C SER A 73 8.09 -13.37 -10.70
N SER A 74 7.23 -14.37 -10.92
CA SER A 74 6.50 -15.02 -9.82
C SER A 74 7.44 -15.57 -8.75
N LYS A 75 8.61 -16.07 -9.14
CA LYS A 75 9.65 -16.57 -8.22
C LYS A 75 10.17 -15.49 -7.29
N SER A 76 10.46 -14.28 -7.78
CA SER A 76 11.01 -13.19 -6.97
C SER A 76 10.00 -12.63 -5.98
N VAL A 77 8.72 -12.56 -6.36
CA VAL A 77 7.66 -12.04 -5.47
C VAL A 77 7.06 -13.09 -4.54
N LYS A 78 7.34 -14.38 -4.75
CA LYS A 78 6.70 -15.51 -4.04
C LYS A 78 6.67 -15.35 -2.52
N GLN A 79 7.79 -14.91 -1.93
CA GLN A 79 7.89 -14.76 -0.48
C GLN A 79 7.00 -13.66 0.09
N PHE A 80 6.64 -12.65 -0.70
CA PHE A 80 5.77 -11.53 -0.30
C PHE A 80 4.28 -11.84 -0.49
N MET A 81 3.95 -13.05 -0.97
CA MET A 81 2.59 -13.48 -1.31
C MET A 81 2.15 -14.73 -0.53
N ILE A 82 2.93 -15.13 0.48
CA ILE A 82 2.55 -16.21 1.39
C ILE A 82 1.25 -15.80 2.11
N GLY A 83 0.26 -16.69 2.11
CA GLY A 83 -1.05 -16.44 2.74
C GLY A 83 -2.02 -15.59 1.91
N ALA A 84 -1.64 -15.07 0.74
CA ALA A 84 -2.53 -14.21 -0.06
C ALA A 84 -3.43 -14.99 -1.05
N TRP A 85 -2.91 -16.06 -1.65
CA TRP A 85 -3.50 -16.62 -2.88
C TRP A 85 -4.90 -17.22 -2.71
N ASP A 86 -5.18 -17.85 -1.57
CA ASP A 86 -6.49 -18.40 -1.28
C ASP A 86 -7.55 -17.28 -1.19
N HIS A 87 -7.17 -16.14 -0.61
CA HIS A 87 -8.03 -14.96 -0.50
C HIS A 87 -8.18 -14.23 -1.83
N PHE A 88 -7.10 -14.05 -2.60
CA PHE A 88 -7.16 -13.40 -3.91
C PHE A 88 -7.96 -14.20 -4.94
N SER A 89 -7.98 -15.52 -4.79
CA SER A 89 -8.75 -16.43 -5.67
C SER A 89 -10.17 -16.71 -5.15
N ALA A 90 -10.52 -16.24 -3.95
CA ALA A 90 -11.81 -16.49 -3.33
C ALA A 90 -12.96 -15.83 -4.10
N LYS A 91 -14.09 -16.54 -4.20
CA LYS A 91 -15.30 -15.97 -4.81
C LYS A 91 -15.87 -14.87 -3.93
N GLY A 92 -16.38 -13.81 -4.57
CA GLY A 92 -17.04 -12.71 -3.87
C GLY A 92 -16.10 -11.68 -3.26
N ASN A 93 -14.77 -11.86 -3.32
CA ASN A 93 -13.76 -10.95 -2.77
C ASN A 93 -13.63 -9.60 -3.49
N GLY A 94 -14.37 -9.39 -4.58
CA GLY A 94 -14.36 -8.14 -5.35
C GLY A 94 -13.30 -8.04 -6.45
N ILE A 95 -12.36 -8.98 -6.54
CA ILE A 95 -11.40 -9.07 -7.64
C ILE A 95 -12.09 -9.72 -8.85
N LYS A 96 -12.09 -9.03 -9.99
CA LYS A 96 -12.75 -9.53 -11.22
C LYS A 96 -11.92 -10.57 -11.96
N HIS A 97 -10.62 -10.33 -12.06
CA HIS A 97 -9.67 -11.14 -12.82
C HIS A 97 -8.40 -11.35 -11.98
N PRO A 98 -8.43 -12.26 -10.99
CA PRO A 98 -7.27 -12.49 -10.15
C PRO A 98 -6.12 -13.07 -11.00
N PRO A 99 -4.89 -12.57 -10.82
CA PRO A 99 -3.72 -13.22 -11.43
C PRO A 99 -3.52 -14.60 -10.81
N SER A 100 -2.90 -15.52 -11.56
CA SER A 100 -2.47 -16.80 -11.01
C SER A 100 -1.18 -16.65 -10.19
N SER A 101 -0.94 -17.58 -9.28
CA SER A 101 0.24 -17.53 -8.39
C SER A 101 1.59 -17.71 -9.10
N ASP A 102 1.56 -18.22 -10.33
CA ASP A 102 2.71 -18.39 -11.23
C ASP A 102 2.87 -17.27 -12.26
N ALA A 103 1.89 -16.35 -12.36
CA ALA A 103 1.95 -15.22 -13.28
C ALA A 103 3.07 -14.23 -12.95
N VAL A 104 3.62 -13.58 -13.98
CA VAL A 104 4.47 -12.42 -13.78
C VAL A 104 3.70 -11.31 -13.06
N CYS A 105 4.41 -10.49 -12.29
CA CYS A 105 3.84 -9.40 -11.51
C CYS A 105 4.28 -8.08 -12.15
N PRO A 106 3.47 -7.47 -13.04
CA PRO A 106 3.66 -6.08 -13.41
C PRO A 106 3.35 -5.21 -12.19
N PHE A 107 4.11 -4.16 -11.95
CA PHE A 107 3.95 -3.36 -10.74
C PHE A 107 4.24 -1.87 -11.00
N LEU A 108 3.74 -1.04 -10.09
CA LEU A 108 4.11 0.37 -9.99
C LEU A 108 4.83 0.59 -8.66
N VAL A 109 5.88 1.41 -8.67
CA VAL A 109 6.54 1.93 -7.48
C VAL A 109 6.38 3.44 -7.46
N PHE A 110 5.92 3.98 -6.34
CA PHE A 110 5.94 5.41 -6.03
C PHE A 110 6.87 5.62 -4.84
N GLU A 111 7.94 6.40 -5.01
CA GLU A 111 8.91 6.74 -3.97
C GLU A 111 8.94 8.25 -3.77
N ASP A 112 8.84 8.70 -2.51
CA ASP A 112 9.11 10.08 -2.12
C ASP A 112 10.40 10.20 -1.28
N PHE A 113 11.20 11.22 -1.52
CA PHE A 113 12.45 11.47 -0.79
C PHE A 113 12.43 12.87 -0.21
N GLY A 114 13.16 13.10 0.87
CA GLY A 114 13.12 14.39 1.58
C GLY A 114 11.82 14.58 2.40
N THR A 115 11.13 13.48 2.70
CA THR A 115 9.94 13.47 3.57
C THR A 115 10.28 12.78 4.90
N CYS A 116 9.39 12.88 5.88
CA CYS A 116 9.59 12.33 7.22
C CYS A 116 9.39 10.80 7.32
N GLY A 117 8.89 10.16 6.25
CA GLY A 117 8.43 8.78 6.28
C GLY A 117 7.21 8.58 7.19
N LEU A 118 6.86 7.32 7.45
CA LEU A 118 5.77 6.95 8.35
C LEU A 118 6.27 6.88 9.80
N ASN A 119 6.31 8.03 10.47
CA ASN A 119 6.62 8.13 11.89
C ASN A 119 5.45 7.64 12.78
N GLY A 120 5.76 7.35 14.05
CA GLY A 120 4.80 6.89 15.06
C GLY A 120 5.07 5.46 15.53
N ASP A 121 4.28 5.02 16.51
CA ASP A 121 4.33 3.65 17.06
C ASP A 121 3.72 2.64 16.07
N VAL A 122 4.51 1.65 15.66
CA VAL A 122 4.09 0.61 14.72
C VAL A 122 3.09 -0.38 15.31
N ASN A 123 3.00 -0.43 16.64
CA ASN A 123 2.11 -1.29 17.41
C ASN A 123 0.79 -0.61 17.81
N GLN A 124 0.61 0.67 17.48
CA GLN A 124 -0.62 1.38 17.79
C GLN A 124 -1.81 0.73 17.07
N SER A 125 -2.86 0.38 17.83
CA SER A 125 -4.09 -0.22 17.33
C SER A 125 -5.32 0.70 17.48
N GLU A 126 -5.21 1.74 18.29
CA GLU A 126 -6.27 2.71 18.58
C GLU A 126 -5.96 4.07 17.95
N GLU A 127 -6.98 4.91 17.76
CA GLU A 127 -6.77 6.23 17.18
C GLU A 127 -6.15 7.20 18.19
N GLU A 128 -4.88 7.56 17.94
CA GLU A 128 -4.17 8.64 18.60
C GLU A 128 -3.53 9.55 17.54
N LYS A 129 -3.51 10.85 17.82
CA LYS A 129 -3.00 11.87 16.89
C LYS A 129 -1.49 11.73 16.67
N GLY A 130 -1.03 12.07 15.47
CA GLY A 130 0.40 12.16 15.15
C GLY A 130 1.09 10.84 14.80
N ASN A 131 0.36 9.73 14.63
CA ASN A 131 0.93 8.46 14.19
C ASN A 131 0.65 8.20 12.70
N LEU A 132 1.57 8.65 11.84
CA LEU A 132 1.47 8.50 10.38
C LEU A 132 1.45 7.03 9.95
N PHE A 133 2.18 6.15 10.65
CA PHE A 133 2.19 4.72 10.38
C PHE A 133 0.80 4.10 10.60
N PHE A 134 0.18 4.36 11.75
CA PHE A 134 -1.19 3.94 12.06
C PHE A 134 -2.19 4.48 11.03
N TYR A 135 -2.08 5.77 10.70
CA TYR A 135 -3.00 6.38 9.75
C TYR A 135 -2.88 5.77 8.35
N PHE A 136 -1.67 5.46 7.88
CA PHE A 136 -1.49 4.86 6.56
C PHE A 136 -2.03 3.42 6.49
N PHE A 137 -1.65 2.56 7.44
CA PHE A 137 -1.99 1.14 7.38
C PHE A 137 -3.34 0.79 8.00
N ARG A 138 -3.72 1.39 9.14
CA ARG A 138 -4.78 0.83 10.01
C ARG A 138 -6.04 1.69 10.13
N ALA A 139 -5.97 2.98 9.83
CA ALA A 139 -7.14 3.84 9.93
C ALA A 139 -7.99 3.83 8.64
N GLU A 140 -9.28 3.54 8.73
CA GLU A 140 -10.26 3.64 7.62
C GLU A 140 -11.28 4.75 7.85
N GLY A 141 -11.61 5.51 6.81
CA GLY A 141 -12.58 6.62 6.90
C GLY A 141 -12.16 7.77 7.82
N ARG A 142 -10.97 7.70 8.42
CA ARG A 142 -10.41 8.69 9.33
C ARG A 142 -9.13 9.30 8.75
N SER A 143 -9.08 10.62 8.78
CA SER A 143 -7.96 11.45 8.36
C SER A 143 -7.58 12.33 9.55
N GLU A 144 -6.30 12.49 9.85
CA GLU A 144 -5.90 13.54 10.78
C GLU A 144 -6.14 14.89 10.11
N LYS A 145 -7.05 15.70 10.66
CA LYS A 145 -7.18 17.12 10.29
C LYS A 145 -6.13 17.90 11.07
N LEU A 146 -4.88 17.83 10.65
CA LEU A 146 -3.87 18.82 11.07
C LEU A 146 -4.28 20.16 10.45
N GLY A 147 -4.59 21.15 11.30
CA GLY A 147 -5.37 22.34 10.96
C GLY A 147 -4.94 23.11 9.72
N ASP A 148 -5.92 23.72 9.04
CA ASP A 148 -5.88 24.63 7.87
C ASP A 148 -4.94 24.30 6.70
N LYS A 149 -4.30 23.12 6.72
CA LYS A 149 -3.51 22.57 5.64
C LYS A 149 -4.42 21.73 4.74
N ARG A 150 -4.36 22.05 3.44
CA ARG A 150 -5.16 21.46 2.37
C ARG A 150 -4.80 19.97 2.15
N GLY A 151 -5.28 19.06 3.00
CA GLY A 151 -5.06 17.62 2.78
C GLY A 151 -5.89 16.73 3.70
N ARG A 152 -6.82 15.95 3.12
CA ARG A 152 -7.51 14.87 3.82
C ARG A 152 -6.66 13.60 3.68
N TRP A 153 -5.90 13.23 4.72
CA TRP A 153 -5.20 11.92 4.84
C TRP A 153 -6.06 10.67 4.57
N GLY A 154 -7.38 10.80 4.41
CA GLY A 154 -8.31 9.69 4.18
C GLY A 154 -8.66 9.43 2.71
N VAL A 155 -8.21 10.24 1.75
CA VAL A 155 -8.57 10.06 0.33
C VAL A 155 -7.65 9.04 -0.38
N GLY A 156 -6.34 9.04 -0.10
CA GLY A 156 -5.40 8.15 -0.80
C GLY A 156 -5.40 6.68 -0.42
N LYS A 157 -6.06 6.33 0.69
CA LYS A 157 -6.10 4.95 1.20
C LYS A 157 -6.82 3.98 0.27
N HIS A 158 -7.67 4.50 -0.62
CA HIS A 158 -8.34 3.71 -1.65
C HIS A 158 -7.68 3.84 -3.02
N VAL A 159 -6.94 4.93 -3.27
CA VAL A 159 -6.35 5.22 -4.58
C VAL A 159 -5.18 4.27 -4.89
N PHE A 160 -4.28 4.03 -3.93
CA PHE A 160 -3.16 3.11 -4.19
C PHE A 160 -3.62 1.65 -4.32
N PRO A 161 -4.44 1.10 -3.41
CA PRO A 161 -4.95 -0.26 -3.58
C PRO A 161 -5.75 -0.44 -4.86
N SER A 162 -6.61 0.52 -5.25
CA SER A 162 -7.42 0.39 -6.47
C SER A 162 -6.61 0.38 -7.77
N ALA A 163 -5.37 0.87 -7.75
CA ALA A 163 -4.46 0.76 -8.87
C ALA A 163 -3.98 -0.70 -9.08
N SER A 164 -4.00 -1.53 -8.04
CA SER A 164 -3.64 -2.95 -8.11
C SER A 164 -4.84 -3.82 -8.45
N GLN A 165 -4.67 -4.79 -9.36
CA GLN A 165 -5.69 -5.79 -9.69
C GLN A 165 -6.11 -6.64 -8.48
N VAL A 166 -5.22 -6.80 -7.49
CA VAL A 166 -5.48 -7.55 -6.25
C VAL A 166 -5.83 -6.64 -5.07
N ASN A 167 -6.15 -5.36 -5.34
CA ASN A 167 -6.46 -4.35 -4.32
C ASN A 167 -5.46 -4.31 -3.15
N SER A 168 -4.18 -4.49 -3.46
CA SER A 168 -3.11 -4.61 -2.46
C SER A 168 -1.98 -3.64 -2.72
N VAL A 169 -1.33 -3.21 -1.64
CA VAL A 169 -0.12 -2.39 -1.67
C VAL A 169 0.87 -2.86 -0.61
N PHE A 170 2.15 -2.59 -0.85
CA PHE A 170 3.18 -2.62 0.18
C PHE A 170 3.68 -1.20 0.43
N GLY A 171 3.87 -0.84 1.69
CA GLY A 171 4.56 0.38 2.11
C GLY A 171 5.88 0.02 2.77
N LEU A 172 6.97 0.62 2.27
CA LEU A 172 8.29 0.61 2.90
C LEU A 172 8.63 2.04 3.31
N THR A 173 8.82 2.26 4.61
CA THR A 173 9.22 3.57 5.15
C THR A 173 10.67 3.53 5.62
N VAL A 174 11.39 4.65 5.46
CA VAL A 174 12.56 5.00 6.26
C VAL A 174 12.19 6.23 7.08
N ARG A 175 12.16 6.09 8.40
CA ARG A 175 11.66 7.13 9.31
C ARG A 175 12.70 8.21 9.56
N SER A 176 12.27 9.48 9.58
CA SER A 176 13.14 10.58 10.00
C SER A 176 13.38 10.61 11.50
N ALA A 177 12.51 9.99 12.30
CA ALA A 177 12.62 10.02 13.77
C ALA A 177 13.81 9.20 14.29
N ASP A 178 14.13 8.08 13.65
CA ASP A 178 15.17 7.15 14.10
C ASP A 178 15.95 6.45 12.99
N GLY A 179 15.61 6.68 11.72
CA GLY A 179 16.27 6.05 10.58
C GLY A 179 15.85 4.59 10.34
N GLU A 180 14.90 4.06 11.11
CA GLU A 180 14.46 2.68 11.02
C GLU A 180 13.65 2.41 9.75
N ARG A 181 13.75 1.17 9.26
CA ARG A 181 13.04 0.66 8.08
C ARG A 181 11.91 -0.27 8.50
N TYR A 182 10.71 -0.01 7.97
CA TYR A 182 9.57 -0.91 8.14
C TYR A 182 8.88 -1.19 6.82
N LEU A 183 8.66 -2.47 6.55
CA LEU A 183 7.87 -2.97 5.44
C LEU A 183 6.57 -3.58 5.97
N MET A 184 5.44 -3.17 5.41
CA MET A 184 4.14 -3.76 5.71
C MET A 184 3.26 -3.71 4.46
N GLY A 185 2.37 -4.69 4.29
CA GLY A 185 1.39 -4.70 3.21
C GLY A 185 -0.03 -4.54 3.72
N ARG A 186 -0.90 -4.05 2.84
CA ARG A 186 -2.32 -3.90 3.08
C ARG A 186 -3.10 -4.34 1.83
N SER A 187 -4.17 -5.08 2.05
CA SER A 187 -5.13 -5.51 1.04
C SER A 187 -6.53 -5.12 1.50
N VAL A 188 -7.36 -4.64 0.56
CA VAL A 188 -8.76 -4.29 0.83
C VAL A 188 -9.64 -5.00 -0.19
N LEU A 189 -10.26 -6.10 0.23
CA LEU A 189 -11.16 -6.94 -0.58
C LEU A 189 -12.63 -6.61 -0.28
N LYS A 190 -13.54 -7.52 -0.62
CA LYS A 190 -14.87 -7.63 -0.02
C LYS A 190 -14.89 -8.75 1.02
N CYS A 191 -15.92 -8.80 1.86
CA CYS A 191 -16.20 -10.01 2.62
C CYS A 191 -16.28 -11.20 1.66
N HIS A 192 -15.53 -12.26 1.94
CA HIS A 192 -15.40 -13.43 1.07
C HIS A 192 -15.23 -14.69 1.90
N SER A 193 -15.30 -15.84 1.24
CA SER A 193 -15.16 -17.14 1.89
C SER A 193 -14.00 -17.92 1.28
N VAL A 194 -13.17 -18.51 2.14
CA VAL A 194 -12.11 -19.45 1.77
C VAL A 194 -12.47 -20.78 2.44
N GLY A 195 -12.82 -21.79 1.64
CA GLY A 195 -13.38 -23.03 2.19
C GLY A 195 -14.70 -22.79 2.92
N GLU A 196 -14.78 -23.16 4.20
CA GLU A 196 -15.94 -22.98 5.07
C GLU A 196 -15.85 -21.72 5.96
N GLU A 197 -14.74 -21.00 5.89
CA GLU A 197 -14.46 -19.82 6.71
C GLU A 197 -14.79 -18.54 5.95
N ASP A 198 -15.39 -17.58 6.65
CA ASP A 198 -15.68 -16.25 6.14
C ASP A 198 -14.64 -15.27 6.66
N PHE A 199 -14.19 -14.36 5.80
CA PHE A 199 -13.16 -13.36 6.12
C PHE A 199 -13.69 -11.94 5.98
N MET A 200 -13.14 -11.07 6.82
CA MET A 200 -13.28 -9.63 6.70
C MET A 200 -12.49 -9.11 5.48
N PRO A 201 -12.84 -7.93 4.95
CA PRO A 201 -12.19 -7.36 3.76
C PRO A 201 -10.69 -7.09 3.89
N ASP A 202 -10.26 -6.73 5.10
CA ASP A 202 -8.95 -6.18 5.38
C ASP A 202 -7.93 -7.29 5.60
N GLY A 203 -6.83 -7.23 4.84
CA GLY A 203 -5.68 -8.12 4.98
C GLY A 203 -4.38 -7.36 5.16
N TYR A 204 -3.44 -7.92 5.92
CA TYR A 204 -2.15 -7.31 6.22
C TYR A 204 -1.00 -8.26 5.97
N PHE A 205 0.04 -7.81 5.28
CA PHE A 205 1.30 -8.53 5.19
C PHE A 205 2.26 -8.03 6.24
N GLY A 206 2.79 -8.95 7.05
CA GLY A 206 3.76 -8.63 8.07
C GLY A 206 4.00 -9.79 9.02
N LEU A 207 4.45 -9.47 10.23
CA LEU A 207 4.70 -10.42 11.31
C LEU A 207 3.51 -10.43 12.25
N ALA A 208 2.74 -11.52 12.27
CA ALA A 208 1.68 -11.71 13.25
C ALA A 208 2.27 -12.04 14.63
N ASP A 209 1.73 -11.42 15.66
CA ASP A 209 1.93 -11.81 17.05
C ASP A 209 0.91 -12.87 17.52
N GLU A 210 0.98 -13.23 18.80
CA GLU A 210 0.13 -14.26 19.40
C GLU A 210 -1.35 -13.85 19.46
N ASP A 211 -1.64 -12.54 19.48
CA ASP A 211 -3.00 -11.98 19.53
C ASP A 211 -3.59 -11.74 18.13
N GLY A 212 -2.85 -12.09 17.08
CA GLY A 212 -3.25 -11.92 15.68
C GLY A 212 -3.00 -10.52 15.12
N PHE A 213 -2.36 -9.63 15.88
CA PHE A 213 -1.96 -8.32 15.38
C PHE A 213 -0.77 -8.47 14.44
N THR A 214 -0.91 -7.94 13.23
CA THR A 214 0.16 -7.99 12.22
C THR A 214 1.00 -6.74 12.29
N GLY A 215 2.22 -6.84 12.82
CA GLY A 215 3.24 -5.78 12.84
C GLY A 215 4.09 -5.74 11.56
N PRO A 216 4.88 -4.67 11.34
CA PRO A 216 5.75 -4.57 10.18
C PRO A 216 6.95 -5.52 10.25
N VAL A 217 7.55 -5.76 9.10
CA VAL A 217 8.86 -6.40 8.96
C VAL A 217 9.95 -5.34 9.12
N SER A 218 10.93 -5.60 9.99
CA SER A 218 12.15 -4.79 10.19
C SER A 218 13.44 -5.52 9.83
N ASP A 219 13.36 -6.81 9.45
CA ASP A 219 14.51 -7.61 9.04
C ASP A 219 15.11 -7.06 7.74
N SER A 220 16.38 -6.62 7.80
CA SER A 220 17.04 -5.96 6.67
C SER A 220 17.20 -6.87 5.45
N ALA A 221 17.41 -8.18 5.64
CA ALA A 221 17.56 -9.10 4.52
C ALA A 221 16.23 -9.26 3.76
N ILE A 222 15.11 -9.36 4.48
CA ILE A 222 13.78 -9.42 3.86
C ILE A 222 13.46 -8.12 3.13
N ILE A 223 13.79 -6.96 3.71
CA ILE A 223 13.54 -5.67 3.08
C ILE A 223 14.45 -5.46 1.86
N ASP A 224 15.71 -5.88 1.92
CA ASP A 224 16.64 -5.76 0.77
C ASP A 224 16.23 -6.68 -0.39
N ASP A 225 15.73 -7.88 -0.08
CA ASP A 225 15.11 -8.78 -1.05
C ASP A 225 13.85 -8.17 -1.67
N PHE A 226 13.02 -7.49 -0.85
CA PHE A 226 11.84 -6.77 -1.32
C PHE A 226 12.23 -5.65 -2.28
N CYS A 227 13.21 -4.82 -1.89
CA CYS A 227 13.69 -3.74 -2.73
C CYS A 227 14.22 -4.26 -4.08
N SER A 228 14.99 -5.35 -4.05
CA SER A 228 15.53 -6.00 -5.24
C SER A 228 14.43 -6.57 -6.14
N SER A 229 13.39 -7.16 -5.55
CA SER A 229 12.28 -7.79 -6.29
C SER A 229 11.40 -6.79 -7.02
N PHE A 230 11.26 -5.57 -6.50
CA PHE A 230 10.39 -4.53 -7.04
C PHE A 230 11.16 -3.32 -7.60
N GLY A 231 12.49 -3.37 -7.70
CA GLY A 231 13.29 -2.26 -8.23
C GLY A 231 13.14 -0.96 -7.44
N VAL A 232 13.01 -1.08 -6.11
CA VAL A 232 13.02 0.04 -5.17
C VAL A 232 14.43 0.60 -5.07
N THR A 233 14.55 1.93 -5.08
CA THR A 233 15.85 2.60 -5.10
C THR A 233 16.26 3.15 -3.73
N ARG A 234 15.28 3.43 -2.86
CA ARG A 234 15.51 3.85 -1.47
C ARG A 234 16.38 2.85 -0.71
N LYS A 235 17.41 3.37 -0.05
CA LYS A 235 18.26 2.63 0.89
C LYS A 235 18.06 3.16 2.31
N LYS A 236 18.57 4.35 2.58
CA LYS A 236 18.61 4.99 3.91
C LYS A 236 18.00 6.40 3.90
N GLU A 237 17.60 6.88 2.73
CA GLU A 237 16.97 8.16 2.54
C GLU A 237 15.56 8.14 3.13
N THR A 238 15.25 9.10 4.01
CA THR A 238 13.94 9.19 4.66
C THR A 238 12.83 9.36 3.63
N GLY A 239 11.68 8.74 3.94
CA GLY A 239 10.47 8.83 3.17
C GLY A 239 9.77 7.50 2.96
N LEU A 240 8.83 7.48 2.02
CA LEU A 240 7.91 6.38 1.80
C LEU A 240 8.03 5.82 0.37
N THR A 241 8.05 4.51 0.29
CA THR A 241 7.94 3.73 -0.94
C THR A 241 6.62 2.99 -0.90
N ILE A 242 5.78 3.15 -1.93
CA ILE A 242 4.54 2.41 -2.12
C ILE A 242 4.71 1.53 -3.35
N VAL A 243 4.50 0.23 -3.20
CA VAL A 243 4.52 -0.75 -4.31
C VAL A 243 3.11 -1.28 -4.52
N MET A 244 2.62 -1.18 -5.75
CA MET A 244 1.32 -1.71 -6.18
C MET A 244 1.58 -2.92 -7.10
N PRO A 245 1.53 -4.16 -6.56
CA PRO A 245 1.73 -5.37 -7.35
C PRO A 245 0.52 -5.65 -8.24
N TRP A 246 0.75 -6.35 -9.35
CA TRP A 246 -0.24 -6.57 -10.43
C TRP A 246 -0.99 -5.28 -10.77
N ILE A 247 -0.24 -4.24 -11.13
CA ILE A 247 -0.80 -2.95 -11.54
C ILE A 247 -1.85 -3.14 -12.65
N ASN A 248 -2.95 -2.40 -12.57
CA ASN A 248 -4.00 -2.44 -13.58
C ASN A 248 -3.41 -2.09 -14.97
N PRO A 249 -3.67 -2.90 -16.03
CA PRO A 249 -3.18 -2.66 -17.38
C PRO A 249 -3.61 -1.33 -17.99
N ASP A 250 -4.63 -0.67 -17.43
CA ASP A 250 -5.02 0.69 -17.84
C ASP A 250 -3.92 1.72 -17.57
N PHE A 251 -2.98 1.45 -16.65
CA PHE A 251 -1.86 2.36 -16.36
C PHE A 251 -0.79 2.31 -17.45
N SER A 252 -0.48 3.48 -18.01
CA SER A 252 0.65 3.64 -18.93
C SER A 252 1.66 4.69 -18.46
N ALA A 253 2.92 4.52 -18.88
CA ALA A 253 3.96 5.50 -18.58
C ALA A 253 3.64 6.89 -19.14
N GLY A 254 3.01 6.97 -20.33
CA GLY A 254 2.61 8.24 -20.93
C GLY A 254 1.55 8.98 -20.12
N GLN A 255 0.55 8.26 -19.60
CA GLN A 255 -0.48 8.86 -18.74
C GLN A 255 0.08 9.28 -17.37
N LEU A 256 0.98 8.49 -16.78
CA LEU A 256 1.67 8.86 -15.54
C LEU A 256 2.49 10.14 -15.71
N VAL A 257 3.26 10.27 -16.79
CA VAL A 257 4.02 11.50 -17.09
C VAL A 257 3.06 12.67 -17.32
N SER A 258 1.98 12.48 -18.08
CA SER A 258 0.99 13.53 -18.28
C SER A 258 0.31 13.94 -16.98
N ALA A 259 0.07 13.02 -16.06
CA ALA A 259 -0.51 13.30 -14.74
C ALA A 259 0.44 14.17 -13.90
N VAL A 260 1.74 13.87 -13.91
CA VAL A 260 2.76 14.67 -13.20
C VAL A 260 2.84 16.10 -13.76
N LEU A 261 2.68 16.29 -15.07
CA LEU A 261 2.78 17.62 -15.69
C LEU A 261 1.51 18.47 -15.53
N ARG A 262 0.37 17.87 -15.19
CA ARG A 262 -0.92 18.55 -15.04
C ARG A 262 -1.28 18.86 -13.59
N GLY A 263 -0.75 18.09 -12.64
CA GLY A 263 -0.90 18.32 -11.20
C GLY A 263 0.00 19.45 -10.71
#